data_AF-A0A257NX76-F1
#
_entry.id   AF-A0A257NX76-F1
#
_cell.length_a   1.000
_cell.length_b   1.000
_cell.length_c   1.000
_cell.angle_alpha   90.00
_cell.angle_beta   90.00
_cell.angle_gamma   90.00
#
_symmetry.space_group_name_H-M   'P 1'
#
loop_
_entity.id
_entity.type
_entity.pdbx_description
1 polymer ?
#
loop_
_entity_poly.entity_id
_entity_poly.type
_entity_poly.pdbx_seq_one_letter_code
_entity_poly.pdbx_strand_id
1 'polypeptide(L)'
;MNSSKEILGKSHGLDLEIIGLSKRFGDVIALDNVSLRIPSGGFHALLGENGAGKSTLVKCLVGFYTPDAGDVLADHREVKIPSPREASQLGIGMVYQSFTLVPGMTVAENLVMSKGSLPALINWRKEREQLVAFIETLPFKIPLDKFAGTLAAGEKQKVEIIKQLYLQRRFLILDEPTSVLTPDEADEVLGFVKNLATAKALTVLIITHKFREVTAYADDVTVLRRGKFAGCGSVANLNVDQMAEMMVGSPLAHQPIARSIVPMNLELRPYLVVEHLHARGDLDQPVLNGIDLAVRPGEIHGIAGVSGNGQKELVEVLLGQRKKSSGQIFVEGEPYSGTRAEISQHK
;
A
#
# COMPACT_ATOMS: atom_id res chain seq x y z
N MET A 1 15.97 -6.32 -21.66
CA MET A 1 17.12 -6.19 -20.73
C MET A 1 17.78 -4.81 -20.72
N ASN A 2 17.68 -3.96 -21.76
CA ASN A 2 18.30 -2.61 -21.75
C ASN A 2 17.47 -1.52 -21.06
N SER A 3 16.14 -1.62 -21.03
CA SER A 3 15.27 -0.54 -20.51
C SER A 3 15.39 -0.34 -18.98
N SER A 4 15.58 -1.40 -18.19
CA SER A 4 15.63 -1.31 -16.71
C SER A 4 16.85 -0.55 -16.15
N LYS A 5 17.97 -0.48 -16.89
CA LYS A 5 19.17 0.28 -16.48
C LYS A 5 19.09 1.76 -16.83
N GLU A 6 18.26 2.13 -17.79
CA GLU A 6 18.09 3.54 -18.19
C GLU A 6 17.22 4.32 -17.19
N ILE A 7 16.30 3.66 -16.49
CA ILE A 7 15.34 4.28 -15.56
C ILE A 7 16.02 4.86 -14.30
N LEU A 8 17.09 4.24 -13.80
CA LEU A 8 17.77 4.62 -12.54
C LEU A 8 19.21 5.13 -12.75
N GLY A 9 19.66 5.29 -14.00
CA GLY A 9 21.04 5.68 -14.32
C GLY A 9 22.09 4.62 -13.92
N LYS A 10 23.37 5.00 -13.83
CA LYS A 10 24.50 4.10 -13.43
C LYS A 10 24.48 3.67 -11.95
N SER A 11 23.35 3.82 -11.26
CA SER A 11 23.23 3.55 -9.83
C SER A 11 22.95 2.08 -9.58
N HIS A 12 23.67 1.47 -8.64
CA HIS A 12 23.45 0.10 -8.19
C HIS A 12 22.61 0.09 -6.92
N GLY A 13 21.80 -0.95 -6.74
CA GLY A 13 21.04 -1.17 -5.51
C GLY A 13 21.94 -1.09 -4.26
N LEU A 14 21.42 -0.54 -3.17
CA LEU A 14 22.15 -0.42 -1.91
C LEU A 14 22.17 -1.77 -1.17
N ASP A 15 23.32 -2.23 -0.67
CA ASP A 15 23.36 -3.30 0.35
C ASP A 15 23.07 -2.65 1.71
N LEU A 16 22.08 -3.17 2.44
CA LEU A 16 21.68 -2.63 3.74
C LEU A 16 21.72 -3.75 4.79
N GLU A 17 22.40 -3.50 5.90
CA GLU A 17 22.46 -4.41 7.03
C GLU A 17 22.12 -3.68 8.32
N ILE A 18 21.32 -4.33 9.16
CA ILE A 18 20.90 -3.85 10.47
C ILE A 18 21.46 -4.82 11.50
N ILE A 19 22.15 -4.30 12.51
CA ILE A 19 22.82 -5.10 13.53
C ILE A 19 22.29 -4.70 14.90
N GLY A 20 21.51 -5.59 15.53
CA GLY A 20 21.07 -5.47 16.91
C GLY A 20 20.21 -4.25 17.22
N LEU A 21 19.45 -3.76 16.22
CA LEU A 21 18.72 -2.51 16.34
C LEU A 21 17.58 -2.63 17.37
N SER A 22 17.59 -1.72 18.32
CA SER A 22 16.65 -1.70 19.44
C SER A 22 15.99 -0.33 19.58
N LYS A 23 14.71 -0.31 19.96
CA LYS A 23 13.93 0.91 20.15
C LYS A 23 12.88 0.75 21.24
N ARG A 24 12.84 1.70 22.17
CA ARG A 24 11.92 1.79 23.29
C ARG A 24 11.16 3.12 23.25
N PHE A 25 9.91 3.09 23.70
CA PHE A 25 9.06 4.27 23.90
C PHE A 25 8.51 4.21 25.33
N GLY A 26 9.15 4.96 26.23
CA GLY A 26 8.89 4.81 27.67
C GLY A 26 9.14 3.36 28.10
N ASP A 27 8.13 2.71 28.65
CA ASP A 27 8.20 1.32 29.13
C ASP A 27 8.00 0.27 28.02
N VAL A 28 7.56 0.69 26.83
CA VAL A 28 7.28 -0.24 25.72
C VAL A 28 8.54 -0.48 24.90
N ILE A 29 8.98 -1.73 24.84
CA ILE A 29 10.05 -2.16 23.93
C ILE A 29 9.43 -2.46 22.56
N ALA A 30 9.61 -1.55 21.62
CA ALA A 30 9.05 -1.69 20.27
C ALA A 30 9.95 -2.53 19.35
N LEU A 31 11.27 -2.50 19.58
CA LEU A 31 12.27 -3.36 18.95
C LEU A 31 13.30 -3.79 19.98
N ASP A 32 13.66 -5.07 19.96
CA ASP A 32 14.62 -5.68 20.87
C ASP A 32 15.60 -6.54 20.07
N ASN A 33 16.82 -6.00 19.89
CA ASN A 33 17.95 -6.67 19.25
C ASN A 33 17.62 -7.28 17.87
N VAL A 34 17.07 -6.46 16.96
CA VAL A 34 16.66 -6.91 15.63
C VAL A 34 17.81 -6.74 14.64
N SER A 35 18.20 -7.85 14.01
CA SER A 35 19.18 -7.87 12.92
C SER A 35 18.56 -8.41 11.63
N LEU A 36 18.93 -7.82 10.51
CA LEU A 36 18.56 -8.30 9.17
C LEU A 36 19.55 -7.76 8.14
N ARG A 37 19.74 -8.50 7.05
CA ARG A 37 20.59 -8.07 5.93
C ARG A 37 19.82 -8.21 4.63
N ILE A 38 19.92 -7.18 3.80
CA ILE A 38 19.26 -7.08 2.50
C ILE A 38 20.36 -6.79 1.48
N PRO A 39 20.78 -7.81 0.71
CA PRO A 39 21.87 -7.64 -0.26
C PRO A 39 21.45 -6.71 -1.40
N SER A 40 22.44 -6.08 -2.04
CA SER A 40 22.22 -5.26 -3.23
C SER A 40 21.46 -6.01 -4.32
N GLY A 41 20.36 -5.44 -4.80
CA GLY A 41 19.48 -6.07 -5.80
C GLY A 41 18.48 -7.07 -5.23
N GLY A 42 18.47 -7.30 -3.92
CA GLY A 42 17.53 -8.19 -3.25
C GLY A 42 16.13 -7.58 -3.13
N PHE A 43 15.11 -8.44 -3.17
CA PHE A 43 13.75 -8.10 -2.81
C PHE A 43 13.39 -8.82 -1.51
N HIS A 44 13.46 -8.13 -0.39
CA HIS A 44 13.31 -8.72 0.94
C HIS A 44 11.95 -8.39 1.55
N ALA A 45 11.30 -9.39 2.16
CA ALA A 45 10.06 -9.19 2.89
C ALA A 45 10.30 -9.08 4.41
N LEU A 46 9.75 -8.04 5.02
CA LEU A 46 9.58 -7.93 6.47
C LEU A 46 8.14 -8.29 6.82
N LEU A 47 7.96 -9.52 7.29
CA LEU A 47 6.67 -10.11 7.63
C LEU A 47 6.40 -10.03 9.14
N GLY A 48 5.14 -9.93 9.53
CA GLY A 48 4.75 -9.94 10.94
C GLY A 48 3.32 -9.44 11.14
N GLU A 49 2.74 -9.69 12.31
CA GLU A 49 1.42 -9.14 12.66
C GLU A 49 1.45 -7.61 12.86
N ASN A 50 0.27 -7.00 12.97
CA ASN A 50 0.15 -5.63 13.41
C ASN A 50 0.70 -5.48 14.82
N GLY A 51 1.54 -4.45 15.04
CA GLY A 51 2.24 -4.28 16.31
C GLY A 51 3.51 -5.13 16.48
N ALA A 52 3.93 -5.88 15.47
CA ALA A 52 5.16 -6.68 15.55
C ALA A 52 6.48 -5.87 15.57
N GLY A 53 6.44 -4.54 15.38
CA GLY A 53 7.61 -3.66 15.35
C GLY A 53 8.08 -3.25 13.95
N LYS A 54 7.45 -3.76 12.88
CA LYS A 54 7.84 -3.51 11.47
C LYS A 54 7.96 -2.03 11.13
N SER A 55 6.91 -1.24 11.40
CA SER A 55 6.90 0.20 11.13
C SER A 55 7.90 0.97 12.01
N THR A 56 8.17 0.50 13.23
CA THR A 56 9.21 1.09 14.09
C THR A 56 10.60 0.90 13.49
N LEU A 57 10.89 -0.30 12.99
CA LEU A 57 12.18 -0.63 12.36
C LEU A 57 12.43 0.27 11.16
N VAL A 58 11.42 0.38 10.30
CA VAL A 58 11.50 1.21 9.10
C VAL A 58 11.59 2.69 9.43
N LYS A 59 10.85 3.20 10.42
CA LYS A 59 11.01 4.58 10.88
C LYS A 59 12.41 4.86 11.44
N CYS A 60 13.11 3.87 11.97
CA CYS A 60 14.53 4.02 12.32
C CYS A 60 15.42 4.09 11.05
N LEU A 61 15.17 3.22 10.07
CA LEU A 61 15.92 3.22 8.80
C LEU A 61 15.77 4.50 7.98
N VAL A 62 14.62 5.17 8.08
CA VAL A 62 14.38 6.46 7.41
C VAL A 62 14.62 7.67 8.32
N GLY A 63 15.24 7.48 9.48
CA GLY A 63 15.62 8.56 10.38
C GLY A 63 14.46 9.33 11.03
N PHE A 64 13.23 8.79 11.03
CA PHE A 64 12.13 9.36 11.81
C PHE A 64 12.30 9.10 13.31
N TYR A 65 12.89 7.96 13.66
CA TYR A 65 13.26 7.63 15.03
C TYR A 65 14.75 7.34 15.10
N THR A 66 15.41 7.84 16.13
CA THR A 66 16.77 7.42 16.46
C THR A 66 16.68 6.08 17.22
N PRO A 67 17.37 5.01 16.77
CA PRO A 67 17.45 3.77 17.54
C PRO A 67 18.17 4.02 18.88
N ASP A 68 17.83 3.25 19.90
CA ASP A 68 18.46 3.39 21.22
C ASP A 68 19.76 2.55 21.32
N ALA A 69 19.87 1.51 20.49
CA ALA A 69 21.07 0.70 20.32
C ALA A 69 21.08 0.04 18.93
N GLY A 70 22.25 -0.47 18.54
CA GLY A 70 22.49 -1.17 17.28
C GLY A 70 22.90 -0.22 16.16
N ASP A 71 23.35 -0.82 15.05
CA ASP A 71 24.00 -0.12 13.95
C ASP A 71 23.32 -0.43 12.62
N VAL A 72 23.42 0.52 11.68
CA VAL A 72 22.99 0.35 10.30
C VAL A 72 24.21 0.48 9.40
N LEU A 73 24.41 -0.50 8.54
CA LEU A 73 25.47 -0.50 7.53
C LEU A 73 24.82 -0.32 6.16
N ALA A 74 25.40 0.58 5.37
CA ALA A 74 25.05 0.81 3.98
C ALA A 74 26.29 0.59 3.13
N ASP A 75 26.23 -0.31 2.15
CA ASP A 75 27.38 -0.76 1.35
C ASP A 75 28.58 -1.16 2.25
N HIS A 76 28.30 -1.93 3.31
CA HIS A 76 29.27 -2.41 4.30
C HIS A 76 29.99 -1.32 5.10
N ARG A 77 29.43 -0.10 5.17
CA ARG A 77 29.94 0.99 6.00
C ARG A 77 28.87 1.41 7.00
N GLU A 78 29.27 1.58 8.25
CA GLU A 78 28.40 2.13 9.29
C GLU A 78 27.92 3.54 8.87
N VAL A 79 26.62 3.76 8.96
CA VAL A 79 25.99 5.05 8.63
C VAL A 79 25.10 5.51 9.77
N LYS A 80 25.08 6.83 9.98
CA LYS A 80 24.13 7.47 10.89
C LYS A 80 23.01 8.11 10.09
N ILE A 81 21.77 7.82 10.48
CA ILE A 81 20.57 8.31 9.81
C ILE A 81 19.72 9.10 10.82
N PRO A 82 20.15 10.31 11.22
CA PRO A 82 19.46 11.09 12.24
C PRO A 82 18.17 11.76 11.74
N SER A 83 17.97 11.88 10.43
CA SER A 83 16.74 12.41 9.85
C SER A 83 16.39 11.79 8.49
N PRO A 84 15.15 11.99 8.00
CA PRO A 84 14.74 11.58 6.66
C PRO A 84 15.58 12.20 5.54
N ARG A 85 16.19 13.37 5.79
CA ARG A 85 17.07 14.01 4.80
C ARG A 85 18.36 13.22 4.60
N GLU A 86 18.99 12.74 5.68
CA GLU A 86 20.17 11.87 5.56
C GLU A 86 19.83 10.54 4.91
N ALA A 87 18.68 9.92 5.26
CA ALA A 87 18.22 8.70 4.60
C ALA A 87 18.08 8.91 3.08
N SER A 88 17.47 10.03 2.67
CA SER A 88 17.35 10.43 1.27
C SER A 88 18.71 10.61 0.59
N GLN A 89 19.70 11.22 1.26
CA GLN A 89 21.05 11.39 0.71
C GLN A 89 21.79 10.05 0.54
N LEU A 90 21.52 9.06 1.38
CA LEU A 90 22.01 7.69 1.24
C LEU A 90 21.32 6.92 0.09
N GLY A 91 20.30 7.51 -0.54
CA GLY A 91 19.52 6.86 -1.59
C GLY A 91 18.42 5.94 -1.07
N ILE A 92 18.04 6.06 0.21
CA ILE A 92 16.92 5.33 0.82
C ILE A 92 15.64 6.11 0.57
N GLY A 93 14.68 5.47 -0.11
CA GLY A 93 13.35 5.97 -0.37
C GLY A 93 12.29 5.13 0.34
N MET A 94 11.14 5.73 0.62
CA MET A 94 10.03 5.04 1.26
C MET A 94 8.71 5.42 0.60
N VAL A 95 7.88 4.41 0.36
CA VAL A 95 6.46 4.54 0.03
C VAL A 95 5.68 4.15 1.27
N TYR A 96 4.93 5.11 1.79
CA TYR A 96 4.14 4.96 3.01
C TYR A 96 2.78 4.32 2.71
N GLN A 97 2.21 3.68 3.71
CA GLN A 97 0.83 3.16 3.64
C GLN A 97 -0.19 4.28 3.37
N SER A 98 0.04 5.48 3.91
CA SER A 98 -0.76 6.67 3.62
C SER A 98 -0.08 7.54 2.56
N PHE A 99 -0.85 8.02 1.58
CA PHE A 99 -0.31 8.87 0.51
C PHE A 99 0.30 10.16 1.06
N THR A 100 1.45 10.52 0.51
CA THR A 100 2.22 11.73 0.81
C THR A 100 2.16 12.76 -0.33
N LEU A 101 1.37 12.49 -1.37
CA LEU A 101 1.09 13.44 -2.45
C LEU A 101 0.31 14.65 -1.93
N VAL A 102 0.68 15.84 -2.39
CA VAL A 102 -0.06 17.08 -2.14
C VAL A 102 -1.31 17.10 -3.04
N PRO A 103 -2.53 17.00 -2.48
CA PRO A 103 -3.73 16.77 -3.29
C PRO A 103 -4.06 17.91 -4.25
N GLY A 104 -3.75 19.15 -3.86
CA GLY A 104 -3.99 20.35 -4.66
C GLY A 104 -2.93 20.64 -5.73
N MET A 105 -1.92 19.78 -5.86
CA MET A 105 -0.90 19.86 -6.89
C MET A 105 -1.13 18.79 -7.95
N THR A 106 -0.75 19.09 -9.18
CA THR A 106 -0.66 18.12 -10.27
C THR A 106 0.36 17.02 -9.96
N VAL A 107 0.29 15.90 -10.68
CA VAL A 107 1.31 14.86 -10.57
C VAL A 107 2.69 15.41 -10.94
N ALA A 108 2.79 16.21 -12.00
CA ALA A 108 4.05 16.84 -12.40
C ALA A 108 4.65 17.70 -11.27
N GLU A 109 3.83 18.51 -10.62
CA GLU A 109 4.25 19.34 -9.48
C GLU A 109 4.73 18.50 -8.29
N ASN A 110 4.00 17.44 -7.95
CA ASN A 110 4.41 16.52 -6.89
C ASN A 110 5.78 15.89 -7.18
N LEU A 111 6.03 15.47 -8.42
CA LEU A 111 7.30 14.85 -8.84
C LEU A 111 8.44 15.86 -8.83
N VAL A 112 8.25 17.07 -9.37
CA VAL A 112 9.28 18.12 -9.37
C VAL A 112 9.60 18.57 -7.95
N MET A 113 8.59 18.82 -7.11
CA MET A 113 8.76 19.25 -5.72
C MET A 113 9.56 18.25 -4.90
N SER A 114 9.40 16.95 -5.19
CA SER A 114 10.10 15.88 -4.47
C SER A 114 11.62 15.92 -4.58
N LYS A 115 12.18 16.64 -5.58
CA LYS A 115 13.64 16.83 -5.75
C LYS A 115 14.28 17.57 -4.56
N GLY A 116 13.48 18.25 -3.74
CA GLY A 116 13.92 18.91 -2.49
C GLY A 116 14.67 20.23 -2.69
N SER A 117 15.59 20.30 -3.65
CA SER A 117 16.31 21.53 -4.01
C SER A 117 15.79 22.08 -5.34
N LEU A 118 14.92 23.09 -5.26
CA LEU A 118 14.36 23.77 -6.44
C LEU A 118 15.02 25.13 -6.67
N PRO A 119 15.23 25.54 -7.93
CA PRO A 119 15.64 26.91 -8.25
C PRO A 119 14.52 27.89 -7.90
N ALA A 120 14.86 29.17 -7.69
CA ALA A 120 13.89 30.23 -7.43
C ALA A 120 12.85 30.39 -8.55
N LEU A 121 13.22 30.05 -9.78
CA LEU A 121 12.33 30.01 -10.94
C LEU A 121 12.45 28.63 -11.61
N ILE A 122 11.34 27.92 -11.67
CA ILE A 122 11.25 26.59 -12.29
C ILE A 122 11.05 26.76 -13.79
N ASN A 123 11.93 26.16 -14.60
CA ASN A 123 11.72 26.04 -16.03
C ASN A 123 10.78 24.86 -16.34
N TRP A 124 9.47 25.13 -16.28
CA TRP A 124 8.44 24.11 -16.48
C TRP A 124 8.51 23.38 -17.82
N ARG A 125 8.95 24.05 -18.90
CA ARG A 125 9.11 23.40 -20.20
C ARG A 125 10.15 22.28 -20.11
N LYS A 126 11.32 22.57 -19.54
CA LYS A 126 12.39 21.60 -19.35
C LYS A 126 11.98 20.48 -18.38
N GLU A 127 11.34 20.82 -17.26
CA GLU A 127 10.87 19.82 -16.29
C GLU A 127 9.84 18.87 -16.91
N ARG A 128 8.89 19.39 -17.71
CA ARG A 128 7.90 18.56 -18.41
C ARG A 128 8.54 17.67 -19.47
N GLU A 129 9.48 18.18 -20.26
CA GLU A 129 10.23 17.37 -21.23
C GLU A 129 10.93 16.19 -20.53
N GLN A 130 11.55 16.41 -19.37
CA GLN A 130 12.20 15.35 -18.59
C GLN A 130 11.19 14.35 -17.99
N LEU A 131 10.07 14.85 -17.46
CA LEU A 131 9.04 14.00 -16.87
C LEU A 131 8.35 13.11 -17.91
N VAL A 132 8.07 13.64 -19.09
CA VAL A 132 7.48 12.86 -20.20
C VAL A 132 8.44 11.76 -20.63
N ALA A 133 9.71 12.12 -20.89
CA ALA A 133 10.73 11.14 -21.26
C ALA A 133 10.91 10.05 -20.20
N PHE A 134 10.83 10.41 -18.91
CA PHE A 134 10.89 9.45 -17.81
C PHE A 134 9.66 8.54 -17.77
N ILE A 135 8.44 9.09 -17.88
CA ILE A 135 7.21 8.28 -17.84
C ILE A 135 7.11 7.31 -19.02
N GLU A 136 7.61 7.70 -20.19
CA GLU A 136 7.67 6.81 -21.36
C GLU A 136 8.52 5.54 -21.15
N THR A 137 9.42 5.55 -20.15
CA THR A 137 10.19 4.36 -19.77
C THR A 137 9.44 3.39 -18.85
N LEU A 138 8.31 3.82 -18.28
CA LEU A 138 7.56 3.05 -17.29
C LEU A 138 6.53 2.15 -17.99
N PRO A 139 6.20 0.99 -17.38
CA PRO A 139 5.24 0.06 -17.98
C PRO A 139 3.77 0.55 -17.88
N PHE A 140 3.51 1.61 -17.12
CA PHE A 140 2.16 2.16 -16.90
C PHE A 140 2.09 3.65 -17.21
N LYS A 141 0.90 4.10 -17.63
CA LYS A 141 0.61 5.51 -17.93
C LYS A 141 0.15 6.25 -16.68
N ILE A 142 0.68 7.46 -16.48
CA ILE A 142 0.28 8.35 -15.39
C ILE A 142 -0.04 9.73 -15.97
N PRO A 143 -1.20 10.33 -15.63
CA PRO A 143 -1.56 11.65 -16.11
C PRO A 143 -0.83 12.75 -15.33
N LEU A 144 0.20 13.34 -15.95
CA LEU A 144 1.02 14.41 -15.34
C LEU A 144 0.22 15.65 -14.92
N ASP A 145 -0.83 15.98 -15.68
CA ASP A 145 -1.58 17.24 -15.53
C ASP A 145 -2.81 17.12 -14.62
N LYS A 146 -3.12 15.92 -14.14
CA LYS A 146 -4.20 15.75 -13.16
C LYS A 146 -3.72 16.12 -11.77
N PHE A 147 -4.60 16.74 -10.99
CA PHE A 147 -4.40 16.92 -9.56
C PHE A 147 -4.30 15.57 -8.85
N ALA A 148 -3.30 15.42 -7.97
CA ALA A 148 -3.11 14.18 -7.23
C ALA A 148 -4.34 13.80 -6.40
N GLY A 149 -5.12 14.79 -5.93
CA GLY A 149 -6.36 14.55 -5.18
C GLY A 149 -7.42 13.77 -5.97
N THR A 150 -7.51 13.96 -7.29
CA THR A 150 -8.55 13.38 -8.16
C THR A 150 -8.20 12.00 -8.69
N LEU A 151 -6.97 11.53 -8.45
CA LEU A 151 -6.52 10.19 -8.85
C LEU A 151 -7.21 9.10 -8.03
N ALA A 152 -7.45 7.96 -8.68
CA ALA A 152 -7.85 6.73 -8.01
C ALA A 152 -6.75 6.25 -7.05
N ALA A 153 -7.09 5.41 -6.07
CA ALA A 153 -6.13 4.96 -5.06
C ALA A 153 -4.95 4.19 -5.70
N GLY A 154 -5.21 3.36 -6.71
CA GLY A 154 -4.16 2.66 -7.46
C GLY A 154 -3.26 3.59 -8.26
N GLU A 155 -3.82 4.62 -8.90
CA GLU A 155 -3.03 5.66 -9.58
C GLU A 155 -2.13 6.41 -8.58
N LYS A 156 -2.66 6.79 -7.41
CA LYS A 156 -1.88 7.44 -6.34
C LYS A 156 -0.71 6.57 -5.88
N GLN A 157 -0.95 5.27 -5.70
CA GLN A 157 0.09 4.32 -5.31
C GLN A 157 1.20 4.21 -6.36
N LYS A 158 0.82 4.15 -7.65
CA LYS A 158 1.80 4.16 -8.75
C LYS A 158 2.61 5.46 -8.73
N VAL A 159 1.98 6.63 -8.57
CA VAL A 159 2.69 7.92 -8.46
C VAL A 159 3.68 7.94 -7.29
N GLU A 160 3.33 7.38 -6.13
CA GLU A 160 4.24 7.31 -4.98
C GLU A 160 5.52 6.52 -5.28
N ILE A 161 5.39 5.38 -5.97
CA ILE A 161 6.54 4.56 -6.38
C ILE A 161 7.36 5.30 -7.44
N ILE A 162 6.71 5.87 -8.45
CA ILE A 162 7.35 6.66 -9.51
C ILE A 162 8.16 7.81 -8.92
N LYS A 163 7.62 8.51 -7.91
CA LYS A 163 8.31 9.58 -7.21
C LYS A 163 9.66 9.10 -6.66
N GLN A 164 9.70 7.92 -6.04
CA GLN A 164 10.96 7.35 -5.55
C GLN A 164 11.91 6.97 -6.69
N LEU A 165 11.40 6.39 -7.78
CA LEU A 165 12.23 6.04 -8.93
C LEU A 165 12.79 7.28 -9.64
N TYR A 166 11.99 8.34 -9.74
CA TYR A 166 12.39 9.63 -10.31
C TYR A 166 13.51 10.30 -9.48
N LEU A 167 13.50 10.09 -8.16
CA LEU A 167 14.56 10.51 -7.25
C LEU A 167 15.78 9.58 -7.26
N GLN A 168 15.83 8.60 -8.16
CA GLN A 168 16.95 7.67 -8.35
C GLN A 168 17.35 6.96 -7.05
N ARG A 169 16.36 6.57 -6.25
CA ARG A 169 16.60 5.83 -5.01
C ARG A 169 17.26 4.49 -5.31
N ARG A 170 18.20 4.11 -4.44
CA ARG A 170 18.98 2.85 -4.50
C ARG A 170 18.38 1.77 -3.61
N PHE A 171 17.64 2.18 -2.59
CA PHE A 171 16.93 1.32 -1.66
C PHE A 171 15.49 1.81 -1.52
N LEU A 172 14.50 0.96 -1.76
CA LEU A 172 13.10 1.31 -1.69
C LEU A 172 12.40 0.49 -0.62
N ILE A 173 11.83 1.18 0.35
CA ILE A 173 10.94 0.59 1.35
C ILE A 173 9.49 0.75 0.88
N LEU A 174 8.74 -0.35 0.85
CA LEU A 174 7.32 -0.37 0.50
C LEU A 174 6.52 -0.79 1.73
N ASP A 175 5.78 0.14 2.35
CA ASP A 175 4.98 -0.11 3.55
C ASP A 175 3.53 -0.46 3.17
N GLU A 176 3.17 -1.75 3.22
CA GLU A 176 1.87 -2.30 2.83
C GLU A 176 1.35 -1.77 1.48
N PRO A 177 2.15 -1.89 0.40
CA PRO A 177 1.95 -1.12 -0.83
C PRO A 177 0.71 -1.52 -1.64
N THR A 178 0.07 -2.65 -1.32
CA THR A 178 -1.07 -3.18 -2.09
C THR A 178 -2.41 -3.04 -1.37
N SER A 179 -2.43 -2.41 -0.19
CA SER A 179 -3.63 -2.32 0.66
C SER A 179 -4.84 -1.69 -0.05
N VAL A 180 -4.58 -0.85 -1.05
CA VAL A 180 -5.56 -0.12 -1.87
C VAL A 180 -5.58 -0.54 -3.35
N LEU A 181 -4.86 -1.62 -3.70
CA LEU A 181 -4.72 -2.10 -5.07
C LEU A 181 -5.58 -3.33 -5.32
N THR A 182 -6.08 -3.46 -6.55
CA THR A 182 -6.57 -4.75 -7.03
C THR A 182 -5.41 -5.76 -7.20
N PRO A 183 -5.69 -7.07 -7.21
CA PRO A 183 -4.68 -8.10 -7.47
C PRO A 183 -3.81 -7.82 -8.70
N ASP A 184 -4.43 -7.45 -9.82
CA ASP A 184 -3.71 -7.22 -11.08
C ASP A 184 -2.84 -5.96 -11.03
N GLU A 185 -3.32 -4.89 -10.38
CA GLU A 185 -2.53 -3.67 -10.16
C GLU A 185 -1.34 -3.91 -9.23
N ALA A 186 -1.54 -4.72 -8.18
CA ALA A 186 -0.47 -5.14 -7.30
C ALA A 186 0.58 -5.95 -8.06
N ASP A 187 0.16 -6.88 -8.92
CA ASP A 187 1.06 -7.70 -9.70
C ASP A 187 1.86 -6.88 -10.73
N GLU A 188 1.22 -5.91 -11.39
CA GLU A 188 1.87 -4.97 -12.31
C GLU A 188 2.95 -4.14 -11.60
N VAL A 189 2.61 -3.57 -10.45
CA VAL A 189 3.50 -2.68 -9.69
C VAL A 189 4.66 -3.45 -9.06
N LEU A 190 4.37 -4.52 -8.32
CA LEU A 190 5.39 -5.31 -7.63
C LEU A 190 6.26 -6.08 -8.63
N GLY A 191 5.68 -6.56 -9.73
CA GLY A 191 6.43 -7.17 -10.83
C GLY A 191 7.43 -6.21 -11.47
N PHE A 192 7.03 -4.95 -11.71
CA PHE A 192 7.94 -3.93 -12.22
C PHE A 192 9.09 -3.63 -11.25
N VAL A 193 8.78 -3.41 -9.96
CA VAL A 193 9.79 -3.16 -8.93
C VAL A 193 10.73 -4.36 -8.76
N LYS A 194 10.21 -5.58 -8.83
CA LYS A 194 11.01 -6.82 -8.81
C LYS A 194 11.96 -6.88 -9.99
N ASN A 195 11.53 -6.51 -11.20
CA ASN A 195 12.40 -6.49 -12.37
C ASN A 195 13.58 -5.50 -12.21
N LEU A 196 13.34 -4.34 -11.59
CA LEU A 196 14.40 -3.39 -11.26
C LEU A 196 15.39 -3.96 -10.23
N ALA A 197 14.87 -4.68 -9.22
CA ALA A 197 15.69 -5.34 -8.22
C ALA A 197 16.58 -6.44 -8.83
N THR A 198 15.98 -7.34 -9.63
CA THR A 198 16.69 -8.39 -10.37
C THR A 198 17.77 -7.82 -11.31
N ALA A 199 17.53 -6.66 -11.90
CA ALA A 199 18.51 -5.93 -12.73
C ALA A 199 19.63 -5.25 -11.91
N LYS A 200 19.60 -5.38 -10.57
CA LYS A 200 20.50 -4.73 -9.59
C LYS A 200 20.47 -3.20 -9.64
N ALA A 201 19.41 -2.62 -10.19
CA ALA A 201 19.22 -1.17 -10.25
C ALA A 201 18.61 -0.63 -8.94
N LEU A 202 17.94 -1.50 -8.18
CA LEU A 202 17.23 -1.14 -6.94
C LEU A 202 17.39 -2.27 -5.91
N THR A 203 17.39 -1.95 -4.63
CA THR A 203 17.18 -2.92 -3.55
C THR A 203 15.84 -2.63 -2.89
N VAL A 204 15.08 -3.66 -2.51
CA VAL A 204 13.69 -3.48 -2.05
C VAL A 204 13.48 -4.16 -0.71
N LEU A 205 12.83 -3.44 0.20
CA LEU A 205 12.26 -3.97 1.44
C LEU A 205 10.74 -3.79 1.38
N ILE A 206 9.99 -4.87 1.24
CA ILE A 206 8.52 -4.84 1.36
C ILE A 206 8.12 -5.17 2.80
N ILE A 207 7.27 -4.34 3.40
CA ILE A 207 6.63 -4.60 4.67
C ILE A 207 5.22 -5.06 4.38
N THR A 208 4.87 -6.24 4.89
CA THR A 208 3.55 -6.79 4.63
C THR A 208 3.14 -7.76 5.73
N HIS A 209 1.85 -8.05 5.76
CA HIS A 209 1.26 -9.17 6.50
C HIS A 209 0.56 -10.16 5.54
N LYS A 210 0.73 -9.99 4.22
CA LYS A 210 0.10 -10.80 3.17
C LYS A 210 1.09 -11.79 2.57
N PHE A 211 0.87 -13.08 2.79
CA PHE A 211 1.76 -14.15 2.30
C PHE A 211 1.91 -14.15 0.78
N ARG A 212 0.85 -13.85 0.01
CA ARG A 212 0.90 -13.82 -1.46
C ARG A 212 2.02 -12.94 -1.98
N GLU A 213 2.21 -11.76 -1.39
CA GLU A 213 3.24 -10.82 -1.81
C GLU A 213 4.64 -11.37 -1.55
N VAL A 214 4.82 -12.00 -0.39
CA VAL A 214 6.08 -12.64 -0.01
C VAL A 214 6.39 -13.75 -1.00
N THR A 215 5.47 -14.69 -1.20
CA THR A 215 5.68 -15.87 -2.07
C THR A 215 5.86 -15.51 -3.54
N ALA A 216 5.29 -14.41 -4.01
CA ALA A 216 5.33 -14.03 -5.42
C ALA A 216 6.54 -13.17 -5.78
N TYR A 217 7.05 -12.33 -4.86
CA TYR A 217 8.03 -11.29 -5.21
C TYR A 217 9.32 -11.34 -4.39
N ALA A 218 9.28 -11.79 -3.14
CA ALA A 218 10.45 -11.73 -2.27
C ALA A 218 11.42 -12.89 -2.52
N ASP A 219 12.72 -12.59 -2.45
CA ASP A 219 13.81 -13.58 -2.48
C ASP A 219 13.99 -14.20 -1.09
N ASP A 220 13.94 -13.35 -0.07
CA ASP A 220 14.14 -13.67 1.34
C ASP A 220 13.04 -13.00 2.19
N VAL A 221 12.75 -13.62 3.34
CA VAL A 221 11.80 -13.10 4.32
C VAL A 221 12.45 -13.05 5.70
N THR A 222 12.14 -12.02 6.46
CA THR A 222 12.39 -11.93 7.90
C THR A 222 11.07 -11.68 8.60
N VAL A 223 10.81 -12.47 9.63
CA VAL A 223 9.59 -12.40 10.42
C VAL A 223 9.89 -11.70 11.74
N LEU A 224 9.15 -10.64 12.02
CA LEU A 224 9.12 -10.00 13.33
C LEU A 224 7.87 -10.42 14.09
N ARG A 225 8.04 -10.63 15.40
CA ARG A 225 6.96 -10.89 16.34
C ARG A 225 7.23 -10.17 17.65
N ARG A 226 6.29 -9.32 18.07
CA ARG A 226 6.37 -8.55 19.32
C ARG A 226 7.72 -7.81 19.51
N GLY A 227 8.19 -7.14 18.46
CA GLY A 227 9.43 -6.37 18.47
C GLY A 227 10.72 -7.19 18.38
N LYS A 228 10.62 -8.52 18.22
CA LYS A 228 11.78 -9.43 18.16
C LYS A 228 11.85 -10.15 16.84
N PHE A 229 13.06 -10.57 16.48
CA PHE A 229 13.30 -11.52 15.41
C PHE A 229 12.63 -12.86 15.74
N ALA A 230 11.78 -13.36 14.84
CA ALA A 230 11.05 -14.62 15.00
C ALA A 230 11.47 -15.71 13.99
N GLY A 231 12.16 -15.33 12.93
CA GLY A 231 12.67 -16.26 11.91
C GLY A 231 13.08 -15.54 10.62
N CYS A 232 13.85 -16.21 9.78
CA CYS A 232 14.14 -15.77 8.42
C CYS A 232 14.42 -16.95 7.52
N GLY A 233 14.47 -16.70 6.21
CA GLY A 233 14.94 -17.65 5.23
C GLY A 233 14.64 -17.22 3.82
N SER A 234 15.20 -17.96 2.86
CA SER A 234 14.85 -17.81 1.46
C SER A 234 13.41 -18.26 1.26
N VAL A 235 12.63 -17.45 0.55
CA VAL A 235 11.22 -17.74 0.24
C VAL A 235 11.08 -19.03 -0.55
N ALA A 236 12.07 -19.36 -1.40
CA ALA A 236 12.08 -20.61 -2.16
C ALA A 236 12.13 -21.88 -1.27
N ASN A 237 12.59 -21.75 -0.03
CA ASN A 237 12.75 -22.85 0.92
C ASN A 237 11.68 -22.88 2.02
N LEU A 238 10.73 -21.94 1.99
CA LEU A 238 9.69 -21.80 3.00
C LEU A 238 8.30 -21.94 2.37
N ASN A 239 7.40 -22.59 3.10
CA ASN A 239 5.98 -22.60 2.75
C ASN A 239 5.19 -21.59 3.63
N VAL A 240 3.93 -21.35 3.24
CA VAL A 240 3.05 -20.40 3.94
C VAL A 240 2.83 -20.79 5.39
N ASP A 241 2.66 -22.08 5.70
CA ASP A 241 2.42 -22.56 7.06
C ASP A 241 3.62 -22.28 7.97
N GLN A 242 4.84 -22.51 7.49
CA GLN A 242 6.08 -22.22 8.21
C GLN A 242 6.22 -20.72 8.49
N MET A 243 5.96 -19.86 7.49
CA MET A 243 5.99 -18.41 7.69
C MET A 243 4.90 -17.95 8.66
N ALA A 244 3.72 -18.56 8.62
CA ALA A 244 2.64 -18.25 9.53
C ALA A 244 2.92 -18.70 10.97
N GLU A 245 3.53 -19.87 11.15
CA GLU A 245 3.96 -20.35 12.46
C GLU A 245 5.02 -19.41 13.07
N MET A 246 5.97 -18.91 12.28
CA MET A 246 6.92 -17.88 12.74
C MET A 246 6.18 -16.61 13.18
N MET A 247 5.19 -16.17 12.39
CA MET A 247 4.46 -14.92 12.60
C MET A 247 3.56 -14.96 13.84
N VAL A 248 2.79 -16.05 14.02
CA VAL A 248 1.80 -16.21 15.11
C VAL A 248 2.42 -16.83 16.36
N GLY A 249 3.42 -17.70 16.20
CA GLY A 249 4.11 -18.40 17.28
C GLY A 249 3.43 -19.68 17.77
N SER A 250 2.49 -20.22 17.00
CA SER A 250 1.89 -21.53 17.23
C SER A 250 1.61 -22.22 15.90
N PRO A 251 1.62 -23.56 15.84
CA PRO A 251 1.16 -24.29 14.67
C PRO A 251 -0.26 -23.85 14.32
N LEU A 252 -0.49 -23.43 13.08
CA LEU A 252 -1.84 -23.16 12.59
C LEU A 252 -2.58 -24.50 12.49
N ALA A 253 -3.35 -24.84 13.51
CA ALA A 253 -4.35 -25.88 13.40
C ALA A 253 -5.38 -25.42 12.36
N HIS A 254 -5.24 -25.87 11.12
CA HIS A 254 -6.31 -25.84 10.12
C HIS A 254 -7.40 -26.81 10.58
N GLN A 255 -8.10 -26.47 11.66
CA GLN A 255 -9.38 -27.08 11.94
C GLN A 255 -10.40 -26.32 11.10
N PRO A 256 -10.94 -26.90 10.01
CA PRO A 256 -12.12 -26.32 9.38
C PRO A 256 -13.17 -26.23 10.48
N ILE A 257 -13.46 -25.02 10.94
CA ILE A 257 -14.62 -24.77 11.78
C ILE A 257 -15.79 -25.23 10.93
N ALA A 258 -16.45 -26.32 11.33
CA ALA A 258 -17.64 -26.80 10.66
C ALA A 258 -18.63 -25.64 10.64
N ARG A 259 -18.78 -24.99 9.48
CA ARG A 259 -19.77 -23.93 9.31
C ARG A 259 -21.11 -24.61 9.54
N SER A 260 -21.74 -24.30 10.66
CA SER A 260 -23.16 -24.56 10.85
C SER A 260 -23.88 -23.70 9.82
N ILE A 261 -24.19 -24.31 8.67
CA ILE A 261 -25.03 -23.71 7.64
C ILE A 261 -26.40 -23.56 8.29
N VAL A 262 -26.71 -22.38 8.80
CA VAL A 262 -28.09 -22.01 9.09
C VAL A 262 -28.76 -21.88 7.72
N PRO A 263 -29.77 -22.69 7.39
CA PRO A 263 -30.47 -22.54 6.12
C PRO A 263 -31.02 -21.12 6.03
N MET A 264 -30.64 -20.38 4.99
CA MET A 264 -31.28 -19.09 4.69
C MET A 264 -32.77 -19.36 4.47
N ASN A 265 -33.62 -18.77 5.30
CA ASN A 265 -35.06 -18.85 5.09
C ASN A 265 -35.42 -17.95 3.90
N LEU A 266 -35.60 -18.55 2.72
CA LEU A 266 -35.91 -17.86 1.47
C LEU A 266 -37.30 -17.18 1.49
N GLU A 267 -38.15 -17.49 2.47
CA GLU A 267 -39.45 -16.84 2.67
C GLU A 267 -39.35 -15.47 3.37
N LEU A 268 -38.21 -15.15 3.97
CA LEU A 268 -38.00 -13.83 4.58
C LEU A 268 -37.89 -12.77 3.49
N ARG A 269 -38.74 -11.74 3.60
CA ARG A 269 -38.67 -10.56 2.74
C ARG A 269 -37.29 -9.90 2.89
N PRO A 270 -36.71 -9.35 1.79
CA PRO A 270 -35.48 -8.58 1.89
C PRO A 270 -35.66 -7.43 2.88
N TYR A 271 -34.66 -7.23 3.72
CA TYR A 271 -34.64 -6.16 4.71
C TYR A 271 -34.21 -4.84 4.08
N LEU A 272 -33.27 -4.90 3.13
CA LEU A 272 -32.86 -3.77 2.30
C LEU A 272 -33.22 -4.08 0.85
N VAL A 273 -33.90 -3.14 0.18
CA VAL A 273 -34.19 -3.18 -1.25
C VAL A 273 -33.76 -1.88 -1.89
N VAL A 274 -33.01 -1.97 -2.99
CA VAL A 274 -32.56 -0.87 -3.82
C VAL A 274 -33.07 -1.14 -5.23
N GLU A 275 -33.76 -0.16 -5.81
CA GLU A 275 -34.36 -0.28 -7.14
C GLU A 275 -33.92 0.86 -8.04
N HIS A 276 -33.33 0.50 -9.19
CA HIS A 276 -32.89 1.38 -10.26
C HIS A 276 -32.12 2.59 -9.75
N LEU A 277 -31.14 2.37 -8.88
CA LEU A 277 -30.41 3.46 -8.25
C LEU A 277 -29.41 4.08 -9.21
N HIS A 278 -29.52 5.39 -9.41
CA HIS A 278 -28.56 6.20 -10.15
C HIS A 278 -27.97 7.29 -9.28
N ALA A 279 -26.70 7.63 -9.51
CA ALA A 279 -26.01 8.72 -8.84
C ALA A 279 -24.89 9.27 -9.72
N ARG A 280 -24.49 10.51 -9.44
CA ARG A 280 -23.40 11.20 -10.13
C ARG A 280 -22.19 11.37 -9.19
N GLY A 281 -21.01 11.31 -9.79
CA GLY A 281 -19.71 11.47 -9.13
C GLY A 281 -19.36 12.92 -8.87
N ASP A 282 -18.17 13.16 -8.34
CA ASP A 282 -17.71 14.49 -7.91
C ASP A 282 -17.46 15.46 -9.08
N LEU A 283 -17.27 14.94 -10.30
CA LEU A 283 -17.13 15.72 -11.53
C LEU A 283 -18.43 15.72 -12.35
N ASP A 284 -19.56 15.45 -11.69
CA ASP A 284 -20.90 15.36 -12.28
C ASP A 284 -21.02 14.30 -13.40
N GLN A 285 -20.18 13.26 -13.38
CA GLN A 285 -20.27 12.12 -14.30
C GLN A 285 -21.21 11.04 -13.74
N PRO A 286 -21.93 10.25 -14.56
CA PRO A 286 -22.71 9.12 -14.06
C PRO A 286 -21.77 8.05 -13.46
N VAL A 287 -22.04 7.65 -12.21
CA VAL A 287 -21.22 6.65 -11.47
C VAL A 287 -22.01 5.43 -11.02
N LEU A 288 -23.30 5.58 -10.71
CA LEU A 288 -24.23 4.48 -10.52
C LEU A 288 -25.25 4.51 -11.66
N ASN A 289 -25.49 3.35 -12.27
CA ASN A 289 -26.35 3.23 -13.44
C ASN A 289 -27.36 2.10 -13.28
N GLY A 290 -28.47 2.39 -12.59
CA GLY A 290 -29.59 1.48 -12.45
C GLY A 290 -29.26 0.26 -11.58
N ILE A 291 -28.68 0.50 -10.39
CA ILE A 291 -28.30 -0.58 -9.48
C ILE A 291 -29.56 -1.13 -8.79
N ASP A 292 -29.73 -2.44 -8.88
CA ASP A 292 -30.75 -3.22 -8.17
C ASP A 292 -30.05 -4.14 -7.16
N LEU A 293 -30.48 -4.08 -5.89
CA LEU A 293 -29.89 -4.86 -4.79
C LEU A 293 -30.96 -5.24 -3.78
N ALA A 294 -30.95 -6.49 -3.31
CA ALA A 294 -31.81 -6.96 -2.23
C ALA A 294 -30.99 -7.77 -1.21
N VAL A 295 -31.03 -7.38 0.06
CA VAL A 295 -30.29 -8.07 1.15
C VAL A 295 -31.28 -8.58 2.19
N ARG A 296 -31.20 -9.87 2.51
CA ARG A 296 -32.09 -10.53 3.48
C ARG A 296 -31.62 -10.40 4.94
N PRO A 297 -32.53 -10.57 5.91
CA PRO A 297 -32.14 -10.66 7.32
C PRO A 297 -31.08 -11.75 7.54
N GLY A 298 -29.97 -11.38 8.19
CA GLY A 298 -28.86 -12.28 8.48
C GLY A 298 -27.94 -12.62 7.29
N GLU A 299 -28.22 -12.08 6.10
CA GLU A 299 -27.35 -12.22 4.93
C GLU A 299 -26.16 -11.26 5.02
N ILE A 300 -24.95 -11.78 4.82
CA ILE A 300 -23.77 -10.96 4.58
C ILE A 300 -23.60 -10.85 3.06
N HIS A 301 -24.02 -9.71 2.50
CA HIS A 301 -23.90 -9.44 1.08
C HIS A 301 -22.58 -8.72 0.76
N GLY A 302 -21.69 -9.39 0.03
CA GLY A 302 -20.39 -8.83 -0.36
C GLY A 302 -20.46 -8.12 -1.71
N ILE A 303 -20.20 -6.82 -1.74
CA ILE A 303 -20.07 -6.06 -2.99
C ILE A 303 -18.59 -5.93 -3.33
N ALA A 304 -18.18 -6.47 -4.48
CA ALA A 304 -16.80 -6.43 -4.96
C ALA A 304 -16.72 -5.80 -6.35
N GLY A 305 -15.65 -5.05 -6.59
CA GLY A 305 -15.32 -4.51 -7.90
C GLY A 305 -13.98 -3.77 -7.87
N VAL A 306 -13.48 -3.37 -9.03
CA VAL A 306 -12.25 -2.58 -9.16
C VAL A 306 -12.46 -1.15 -8.66
N SER A 307 -11.41 -0.53 -8.12
CA SER A 307 -11.46 0.86 -7.65
C SER A 307 -12.01 1.79 -8.74
N GLY A 308 -12.98 2.62 -8.37
CA GLY A 308 -13.63 3.57 -9.30
C GLY A 308 -14.93 3.06 -9.94
N ASN A 309 -15.34 1.81 -9.66
CA ASN A 309 -16.59 1.25 -10.17
C ASN A 309 -17.83 1.58 -9.30
N GLY A 310 -17.80 2.68 -8.55
CA GLY A 310 -18.98 3.17 -7.83
C GLY A 310 -19.24 2.54 -6.46
N GLN A 311 -18.35 1.70 -5.89
CA GLN A 311 -18.60 1.06 -4.60
C GLN A 311 -18.69 2.09 -3.46
N LYS A 312 -17.78 3.06 -3.47
CA LYS A 312 -17.77 4.16 -2.52
C LYS A 312 -19.06 4.97 -2.66
N GLU A 313 -19.44 5.33 -3.88
CA GLU A 313 -20.60 6.14 -4.18
C GLU A 313 -21.90 5.42 -3.83
N LEU A 314 -21.98 4.10 -4.04
CA LEU A 314 -23.11 3.28 -3.59
C LEU A 314 -23.26 3.33 -2.07
N VAL A 315 -22.17 3.14 -1.33
CA VAL A 315 -22.19 3.24 0.15
C VAL A 315 -22.54 4.65 0.60
N GLU A 316 -21.99 5.69 -0.02
CA GLU A 316 -22.32 7.08 0.29
C GLU A 316 -23.80 7.40 0.07
N VAL A 317 -24.41 6.86 -0.99
CA VAL A 317 -25.85 7.03 -1.24
C VAL A 317 -26.68 6.29 -0.20
N LEU A 318 -26.32 5.05 0.15
CA LEU A 318 -27.01 4.27 1.20
C LEU A 318 -26.86 4.88 2.60
N LEU A 319 -25.79 5.64 2.84
CA LEU A 319 -25.58 6.35 4.11
C LEU A 319 -26.07 7.81 4.08
N GLY A 320 -26.74 8.24 3.00
CA GLY A 320 -27.24 9.60 2.84
C GLY A 320 -26.17 10.69 2.70
N GLN A 321 -24.90 10.30 2.49
CA GLN A 321 -23.77 11.22 2.27
C GLN A 321 -23.72 11.75 0.83
N ARG A 322 -24.24 10.98 -0.14
CA ARG A 322 -24.37 11.38 -1.55
C ARG A 322 -25.83 11.37 -1.97
N LYS A 323 -26.25 12.40 -2.72
CA LYS A 323 -27.59 12.43 -3.31
C LYS A 323 -27.68 11.47 -4.50
N LYS A 324 -28.70 10.61 -4.51
CA LYS A 324 -29.11 9.88 -5.70
C LYS A 324 -29.72 10.81 -6.75
N SER A 325 -29.51 10.49 -8.01
CA SER A 325 -30.13 11.19 -9.16
C SER A 325 -31.52 10.63 -9.47
N SER A 326 -31.71 9.32 -9.30
CA SER A 326 -32.99 8.62 -9.42
C SER A 326 -32.93 7.26 -8.71
N GLY A 327 -34.06 6.56 -8.65
CA GLY A 327 -34.18 5.25 -7.98
C GLY A 327 -34.74 5.33 -6.56
N GLN A 328 -35.08 4.17 -6.00
CA GLN A 328 -35.72 4.04 -4.69
C GLN A 328 -34.91 3.11 -3.78
N ILE A 329 -34.97 3.38 -2.48
CA ILE A 329 -34.30 2.58 -1.46
C ILE A 329 -35.35 2.35 -0.38
N PHE A 330 -35.45 1.12 0.09
CA PHE A 330 -36.37 0.71 1.13
C PHE A 330 -35.64 -0.08 2.21
N VAL A 331 -35.96 0.20 3.47
CA VAL A 331 -35.52 -0.58 4.64
C VAL A 331 -36.76 -1.04 5.37
N GLU A 332 -36.88 -2.35 5.61
CA GLU A 332 -38.10 -2.98 6.16
C GLU A 332 -39.39 -2.67 5.36
N GLY A 333 -39.23 -2.36 4.07
CA GLY A 333 -40.33 -1.96 3.20
C GLY A 333 -40.74 -0.48 3.31
N GLU A 334 -40.09 0.30 4.18
CA GLU A 334 -40.32 1.75 4.30
C GLU A 334 -39.35 2.54 3.40
N PRO A 335 -39.80 3.62 2.74
CA PRO A 335 -38.91 4.48 1.95
C PRO A 335 -37.77 5.04 2.82
N TYR A 336 -36.54 4.91 2.32
CA TYR A 336 -35.34 5.28 3.05
C TYR A 336 -34.50 6.29 2.27
N SER A 337 -33.96 7.29 2.96
CA SER A 337 -33.18 8.39 2.38
C SER A 337 -31.80 8.58 3.01
N GLY A 338 -31.47 7.83 4.06
CA GLY A 338 -30.16 7.87 4.71
C GLY A 338 -30.00 9.01 5.71
N THR A 339 -31.10 9.53 6.27
CA THR A 339 -30.99 10.55 7.33
C THR A 339 -30.53 9.93 8.66
N ARG A 340 -29.94 10.74 9.55
CA ARG A 340 -29.52 10.26 10.88
C ARG A 340 -30.68 9.67 11.69
N ALA A 341 -31.89 10.19 11.52
CA ALA A 341 -33.07 9.68 12.20
C ALA A 341 -33.45 8.28 11.71
N GLU A 342 -33.54 8.09 10.39
CA GLU A 342 -33.82 6.79 9.76
C GLU A 342 -32.74 5.75 10.10
N ILE A 343 -31.46 6.13 10.04
CA ILE A 343 -30.34 5.22 10.41
C ILE A 343 -30.45 4.76 11.87
N SER A 344 -30.92 5.63 12.78
CA SER A 344 -31.11 5.26 14.17
C SER A 344 -32.35 4.41 14.41
N GLN A 345 -33.37 4.52 13.55
CA GLN A 345 -34.63 3.79 13.63
C GLN A 345 -34.45 2.32 13.21
N HIS A 346 -33.64 2.06 12.18
CA HIS A 346 -33.42 0.72 11.63
C HIS A 346 -32.11 0.06 12.10
N LYS A 347 -31.59 0.46 13.26
CA LYS A 347 -30.33 -0.01 13.85
C LYS A 347 -30.50 -1.30 14.66
#